data_AF-A0AAW5M0P1-F1
#
_entry.id   AF-A0AAW5M0P1-F1
#
_cell.length_a   1.000
_cell.length_b   1.000
_cell.length_c   1.000
_cell.angle_alpha   90.00
_cell.angle_beta   90.00
_cell.angle_gamma   90.00
#
_symmetry.space_group_name_H-M   'P 1'
#
loop_
_entity.id
_entity.type
_entity.pdbx_description
1 polymer ?
#
loop_
_entity_poly.entity_id
_entity_poly.type
_entity_poly.pdbx_seq_one_letter_code
_entity_poly.pdbx_strand_id
1 'polypeptide(L)'
;MKIREALRKERLAQHKTQAAWIKNIPMSVSHYSEIETGYAKNGKEADIDSEKLILLLKSNHVDIIKFFESVNGSYKIDERARMIENISNQLSVAFNNNDLEKVEKITHELENIPTVPKITYYRAVLIRAYLKDEMTSMDKATRAKINQYIYQKDNWVTDNEALTIFGNSMPISDPDILIARMGKVLRYYKNLENCPATFQRRVSTVCVNYLYTALCIRKIDKYVSETMALIRTLPFDDRFGLKILITQYFEDMKKGDKKSMQQLKDVLRHAGLTKLANRL
;
A
#
# COMPACT_ATOMS: atom_id res chain seq x y z
N MET A 1 4.33 24.26 4.78
CA MET A 1 4.22 25.12 3.59
C MET A 1 2.81 24.99 3.03
N LYS A 2 2.03 26.06 2.93
CA LYS A 2 0.70 26.03 2.27
C LYS A 2 0.84 26.00 0.74
N ILE A 3 -0.25 25.70 0.01
CA ILE A 3 -0.26 25.69 -1.48
C ILE A 3 0.28 27.00 -2.06
N ARG A 4 -0.13 28.17 -1.53
CA ARG A 4 0.35 29.47 -1.99
C ARG A 4 1.87 29.66 -1.88
N GLU A 5 2.45 29.18 -0.79
CA GLU A 5 3.90 29.29 -0.54
C GLU A 5 4.66 28.34 -1.46
N ALA A 6 4.14 27.13 -1.69
CA ALA A 6 4.71 26.17 -2.61
C ALA A 6 4.67 26.66 -4.07
N LEU A 7 3.55 27.24 -4.51
CA LEU A 7 3.42 27.85 -5.83
C LEU A 7 4.45 28.96 -6.03
N ARG A 8 4.59 29.85 -5.05
CA ARG A 8 5.60 30.92 -5.08
C ARG A 8 7.02 30.36 -5.13
N LYS A 9 7.30 29.32 -4.35
CA LYS A 9 8.62 28.65 -4.32
C LYS A 9 8.97 28.05 -5.69
N GLU A 10 8.06 27.28 -6.29
CA GLU A 10 8.25 26.68 -7.61
C GLU A 10 8.43 27.74 -8.70
N ARG A 11 7.61 28.80 -8.67
CA ARG A 11 7.72 29.90 -9.63
C ARG A 11 9.07 30.60 -9.56
N LEU A 12 9.52 30.92 -8.35
CA LEU A 12 10.81 31.60 -8.14
C LEU A 12 11.99 30.70 -8.48
N ALA A 13 11.90 29.39 -8.20
CA ALA A 13 12.92 28.40 -8.58
C ALA A 13 13.10 28.29 -10.10
N GLN A 14 12.05 28.58 -10.87
CA GLN A 14 12.10 28.63 -12.34
C GLN A 14 12.38 30.05 -12.89
N HIS A 15 12.70 31.02 -12.03
CA HIS A 15 12.96 32.42 -12.40
C HIS A 15 11.81 33.10 -13.19
N LYS A 16 10.56 32.69 -12.94
CA LYS A 16 9.39 33.20 -13.67
C LYS A 16 8.72 34.38 -12.96
N THR A 17 8.26 35.36 -13.74
CA THR A 17 7.29 36.36 -13.27
C THR A 17 5.93 35.71 -13.07
N GLN A 18 5.02 36.37 -12.33
CA GLN A 18 3.64 35.88 -12.16
C GLN A 18 2.91 35.77 -13.50
N ALA A 19 3.09 36.73 -14.41
CA ALA A 19 2.53 36.69 -15.75
C ALA A 19 3.05 35.51 -16.58
N ALA A 20 4.35 35.24 -16.52
CA ALA A 20 4.95 34.10 -17.22
C ALA A 20 4.48 32.76 -16.63
N TRP A 21 4.28 32.70 -15.31
CA TRP A 21 3.84 31.50 -14.60
C TRP A 21 2.42 31.08 -14.97
N ILE A 22 1.50 32.04 -15.13
CA ILE A 22 0.09 31.76 -15.45
C ILE A 22 -0.23 31.85 -16.94
N LYS A 23 0.76 31.99 -17.83
CA LYS A 23 0.58 32.32 -19.26
C LYS A 23 -0.50 31.51 -19.99
N ASN A 24 -0.64 30.23 -19.66
CA ASN A 24 -1.58 29.31 -20.32
C ASN A 24 -2.80 28.96 -19.45
N ILE A 25 -3.01 29.69 -18.36
CA ILE A 25 -4.06 29.44 -17.38
C ILE A 25 -5.06 30.60 -17.43
N PRO A 26 -6.37 30.32 -17.51
CA PRO A 26 -7.40 31.37 -17.53
C PRO A 26 -7.52 32.03 -16.15
N MET A 27 -6.58 32.93 -15.86
CA MET A 27 -6.38 33.62 -14.58
C MET A 27 -5.70 34.97 -14.81
N SER A 28 -6.13 36.02 -14.10
CA SER A 28 -5.46 37.32 -14.15
C SER A 28 -4.21 37.34 -13.24
N VAL A 29 -3.22 38.16 -13.60
CA VAL A 29 -2.00 38.34 -12.77
C VAL A 29 -2.36 38.87 -11.38
N SER A 30 -3.34 39.76 -11.30
CA SER A 30 -3.84 40.29 -10.02
C SER A 30 -4.38 39.17 -9.12
N HIS A 31 -5.27 38.32 -9.66
CA HIS A 31 -5.84 37.23 -8.88
C HIS A 31 -4.77 36.21 -8.45
N TYR A 32 -3.82 35.88 -9.35
CA TYR A 32 -2.71 35.01 -8.98
C TYR A 32 -1.82 35.60 -7.89
N SER A 33 -1.58 36.92 -7.93
CA SER A 33 -0.85 37.61 -6.87
C SER A 33 -1.57 37.54 -5.53
N GLU A 34 -2.89 37.67 -5.51
CA GLU A 34 -3.70 37.50 -4.30
C GLU A 34 -3.55 36.08 -3.71
N ILE A 35 -3.58 35.05 -4.57
CA ILE A 35 -3.35 33.65 -4.18
C ILE A 35 -1.96 33.49 -3.54
N GLU A 36 -0.89 33.91 -4.22
CA GLU A 36 0.49 33.75 -3.72
C GLU A 36 0.77 34.52 -2.44
N THR A 37 0.19 35.72 -2.29
CA THR A 37 0.37 36.57 -1.11
C THR A 37 -0.50 36.15 0.06
N GLY A 38 -1.55 35.35 -0.20
CA GLY A 38 -2.57 35.03 0.80
C GLY A 38 -3.45 36.23 1.14
N TYR A 39 -3.62 37.15 0.19
CA TYR A 39 -4.47 38.32 0.38
C TYR A 39 -5.90 37.88 0.70
N ALA A 40 -6.47 38.46 1.75
CA ALA A 40 -7.83 38.19 2.19
C ALA A 40 -8.71 39.42 1.97
N LYS A 41 -9.79 39.25 1.20
CA LYS A 41 -10.83 40.26 1.04
C LYS A 41 -12.05 39.81 1.84
N ASN A 42 -12.53 40.67 2.76
CA ASN A 42 -13.65 40.37 3.66
C ASN A 42 -13.44 39.06 4.46
N GLY A 43 -12.21 38.79 4.89
CA GLY A 43 -11.87 37.58 5.65
C GLY A 43 -11.75 36.30 4.82
N LYS A 44 -11.96 36.36 3.50
CA LYS A 44 -11.78 35.22 2.59
C LYS A 44 -10.48 35.38 1.80
N GLU A 45 -9.56 34.44 1.96
CA GLU A 45 -8.35 34.33 1.14
C GLU A 45 -8.73 33.97 -0.31
N ALA A 46 -7.97 34.50 -1.28
CA ALA A 46 -8.11 34.07 -2.67
C ALA A 46 -7.76 32.57 -2.82
N ASP A 47 -8.61 31.85 -3.54
CA ASP A 47 -8.47 30.42 -3.79
C ASP A 47 -8.08 30.14 -5.25
N ILE A 48 -7.54 28.94 -5.47
CA ILE A 48 -7.31 28.39 -6.80
C ILE A 48 -8.15 27.12 -6.93
N ASP A 49 -8.93 27.01 -8.00
CA ASP A 49 -9.69 25.80 -8.29
C ASP A 49 -8.75 24.62 -8.62
N SER A 50 -9.22 23.40 -8.34
CA SER A 50 -8.40 22.19 -8.47
C SER A 50 -7.94 21.95 -9.91
N GLU A 51 -8.78 22.27 -10.90
CA GLU A 51 -8.45 22.14 -12.32
C GLU A 51 -7.34 23.11 -12.72
N LYS A 52 -7.47 24.41 -12.40
CA LYS A 52 -6.43 25.41 -12.67
C LYS A 52 -5.15 25.12 -11.91
N LEU A 53 -5.21 24.62 -10.67
CA LEU A 53 -4.02 24.19 -9.94
C LEU A 53 -3.29 23.07 -10.68
N ILE A 54 -3.99 22.02 -11.11
CA ILE A 54 -3.40 20.91 -11.86
C ILE A 54 -2.82 21.40 -13.19
N LEU A 55 -3.56 22.23 -13.94
CA LEU A 55 -3.10 22.79 -15.20
C LEU A 55 -1.87 23.70 -15.03
N LEU A 56 -1.85 24.50 -13.97
CA LEU A 56 -0.73 25.39 -13.65
C LEU A 56 0.54 24.59 -13.33
N LEU A 57 0.43 23.54 -12.51
CA LEU A 57 1.55 22.64 -12.20
C LEU A 57 2.05 21.92 -13.47
N LYS A 58 1.14 21.34 -14.27
CA LYS A 58 1.50 20.63 -15.51
C LYS A 58 2.14 21.54 -16.55
N SER A 59 1.57 22.72 -16.80
CA SER A 59 2.08 23.68 -17.79
C SER A 59 3.45 24.25 -17.43
N ASN A 60 3.81 24.24 -16.14
CA ASN A 60 5.12 24.64 -15.65
C ASN A 60 6.04 23.46 -15.31
N HIS A 61 5.70 22.24 -15.75
CA HIS A 61 6.48 21.02 -15.54
C HIS A 61 6.82 20.74 -14.06
N VAL A 62 5.94 21.14 -13.14
CA VAL A 62 6.06 20.82 -11.73
C VAL A 62 5.57 19.39 -11.50
N ASP A 63 6.38 18.59 -10.81
CA ASP A 63 5.99 17.25 -10.36
C ASP A 63 4.84 17.37 -9.35
N ILE A 64 3.64 16.98 -9.77
CA ILE A 64 2.41 17.10 -8.97
C ILE A 64 2.52 16.33 -7.66
N ILE A 65 3.17 15.16 -7.66
CA ILE A 65 3.29 14.32 -6.47
C ILE A 65 4.18 15.02 -5.44
N LYS A 66 5.38 15.45 -5.85
CA LYS A 66 6.31 16.19 -4.98
C LYS A 66 5.73 17.50 -4.48
N PHE A 67 4.98 18.20 -5.32
CA PHE A 67 4.29 19.42 -4.93
C PHE A 67 3.32 19.15 -3.77
N PHE A 68 2.45 18.15 -3.90
CA PHE A 68 1.48 17.84 -2.84
C PHE A 68 2.12 17.28 -1.57
N GLU A 69 3.19 16.48 -1.69
CA GLU A 69 3.98 16.04 -0.53
C GLU A 69 4.52 17.22 0.29
N SER A 70 5.01 18.26 -0.40
CA SER A 70 5.57 19.45 0.24
C SER A 70 4.57 20.30 1.01
N VAL A 71 3.28 20.21 0.67
CA VAL A 71 2.20 20.99 1.30
C VAL A 71 1.32 20.18 2.23
N ASN A 72 1.35 18.85 2.13
CA ASN A 72 0.45 17.94 2.87
C ASN A 72 0.45 18.23 4.38
N GLY A 73 1.63 18.44 4.98
CA GLY A 73 1.77 18.70 6.41
C GLY A 73 1.13 20.02 6.90
N SER A 74 0.84 20.96 6.00
CA SER A 74 0.23 22.26 6.37
C SER A 74 -1.29 22.22 6.48
N TYR A 75 -1.91 21.18 5.95
CA TYR A 75 -3.34 20.97 6.05
C TYR A 75 -3.59 19.99 7.20
N LYS A 76 -4.37 20.44 8.19
CA LYS A 76 -4.74 19.59 9.31
C LYS A 76 -5.66 18.49 8.80
N ILE A 77 -5.11 17.31 8.62
CA ILE A 77 -5.89 16.08 8.67
C ILE A 77 -6.34 15.91 10.12
N ASP A 78 -7.58 15.45 10.32
CA ASP A 78 -8.10 14.97 11.60
C ASP A 78 -7.01 14.21 12.39
N GLU A 79 -6.77 14.60 13.65
CA GLU A 79 -5.76 13.98 14.52
C GLU A 79 -5.92 12.47 14.59
N ARG A 80 -7.17 12.02 14.51
CA ARG A 80 -7.51 10.61 14.44
C ARG A 80 -6.97 9.92 13.19
N ALA A 81 -7.06 10.54 12.02
CA ALA A 81 -6.54 9.95 10.79
C ALA A 81 -5.01 9.82 10.84
N ARG A 82 -4.31 10.81 11.40
CA ARG A 82 -2.86 10.71 11.66
C ARG A 82 -2.52 9.59 12.64
N MET A 83 -3.30 9.46 13.71
CA MET A 83 -3.15 8.37 14.67
C MET A 83 -3.28 7.00 13.97
N ILE A 84 -4.30 6.83 13.13
CA ILE A 84 -4.52 5.58 12.37
C ILE A 84 -3.38 5.29 11.40
N GLU A 85 -2.88 6.30 10.68
CA GLU A 85 -1.73 6.16 9.79
C GLU A 85 -0.47 5.72 10.57
N ASN A 86 -0.21 6.38 11.70
CA ASN A 86 0.90 6.04 12.58
C ASN A 86 0.80 4.60 13.12
N ILE A 87 -0.40 4.16 13.53
CA ILE A 87 -0.64 2.78 13.95
C ILE A 87 -0.35 1.79 12.81
N SER A 88 -0.81 2.09 11.59
CA SER A 88 -0.53 1.25 10.42
C SER A 88 0.97 1.13 10.14
N ASN A 89 1.73 2.21 10.28
CA ASN A 89 3.18 2.21 10.12
C ASN A 89 3.86 1.40 11.22
N GLN A 90 3.48 1.60 12.48
CA GLN A 90 4.01 0.84 13.61
C GLN A 90 3.73 -0.66 13.49
N LEU A 91 2.52 -1.06 13.06
CA LEU A 91 2.19 -2.47 12.78
C LEU A 91 3.10 -3.06 11.71
N SER A 92 3.38 -2.30 10.65
CA SER A 92 4.23 -2.76 9.54
C SER A 92 5.68 -2.93 9.99
N VAL A 93 6.21 -1.99 10.79
CA VAL A 93 7.55 -2.07 11.40
C VAL A 93 7.64 -3.26 12.35
N ALA A 94 6.67 -3.42 13.26
CA ALA A 94 6.65 -4.51 14.22
C ALA A 94 6.55 -5.88 13.54
N PHE A 95 5.68 -6.01 12.52
CA PHE A 95 5.62 -7.21 11.69
C PHE A 95 6.97 -7.51 11.03
N ASN A 96 7.59 -6.56 10.34
CA ASN A 96 8.89 -6.77 9.70
C ASN A 96 9.99 -7.12 10.71
N ASN A 97 9.83 -6.68 11.95
CA ASN A 97 10.76 -6.94 13.02
C ASN A 97 10.50 -8.22 13.83
N ASN A 98 9.44 -8.97 13.56
CA ASN A 98 8.98 -10.08 14.42
C ASN A 98 8.72 -9.62 15.87
N ASP A 99 8.25 -8.39 16.07
CA ASP A 99 8.05 -7.81 17.40
C ASP A 99 6.61 -8.05 17.87
N LEU A 100 6.37 -9.24 18.42
CA LEU A 100 5.06 -9.64 18.94
C LEU A 100 4.60 -8.73 20.08
N GLU A 101 5.49 -8.38 21.01
CA GLU A 101 5.17 -7.53 22.17
C GLU A 101 4.64 -6.17 21.72
N LYS A 102 5.28 -5.54 20.72
CA LYS A 102 4.80 -4.27 20.17
C LYS A 102 3.44 -4.43 19.49
N VAL A 103 3.21 -5.52 18.77
CA VAL A 103 1.90 -5.78 18.14
C VAL A 103 0.81 -6.02 19.19
N GLU A 104 1.10 -6.71 20.29
CA GLU A 104 0.17 -6.91 21.40
C GLU A 104 -0.21 -5.58 22.06
N LYS A 105 0.77 -4.72 22.35
CA LYS A 105 0.54 -3.35 22.86
C LYS A 105 -0.37 -2.56 21.92
N ILE A 106 -0.05 -2.51 20.63
CA ILE A 106 -0.88 -1.81 19.62
C ILE A 106 -2.29 -2.41 19.59
N THR A 107 -2.44 -3.73 19.61
CA THR A 107 -3.76 -4.35 19.52
C THR A 107 -4.62 -4.02 20.75
N HIS A 108 -4.02 -3.97 21.94
CA HIS A 108 -4.70 -3.56 23.16
C HIS A 108 -5.08 -2.07 23.14
N GLU A 109 -4.22 -1.20 22.62
CA GLU A 109 -4.57 0.21 22.39
C GLU A 109 -5.79 0.34 21.46
N LEU A 110 -5.85 -0.44 20.38
CA LEU A 110 -6.96 -0.41 19.43
C LEU A 110 -8.31 -0.81 20.04
N GLU A 111 -8.31 -1.71 21.03
CA GLU A 111 -9.53 -2.11 21.75
C GLU A 111 -10.15 -0.95 22.54
N ASN A 112 -9.33 0.02 22.94
CA ASN A 112 -9.73 1.17 23.74
C ASN A 112 -10.05 2.43 22.91
N ILE A 113 -9.83 2.39 21.58
CA ILE A 113 -10.13 3.53 20.70
C ILE A 113 -11.58 3.46 20.23
N PRO A 114 -12.43 4.47 20.53
CA PRO A 114 -13.78 4.52 20.01
C PRO A 114 -13.77 4.52 18.48
N THR A 115 -14.47 3.55 17.88
CA THR A 115 -14.70 3.47 16.42
C THR A 115 -13.43 3.30 15.57
N VAL A 116 -12.46 2.45 15.95
CA VAL A 116 -11.33 2.10 15.08
C VAL A 116 -11.78 1.64 13.66
N PRO A 117 -11.15 2.11 12.56
CA PRO A 117 -11.41 1.56 11.24
C PRO A 117 -11.18 0.05 11.21
N LYS A 118 -12.15 -0.71 10.69
CA LYS A 118 -12.13 -2.18 10.69
C LYS A 118 -10.88 -2.75 10.02
N ILE A 119 -10.40 -2.15 8.93
CA ILE A 119 -9.14 -2.51 8.26
C ILE A 119 -7.97 -2.52 9.23
N THR A 120 -7.82 -1.47 10.04
CA THR A 120 -6.72 -1.32 11.00
C THR A 120 -6.79 -2.38 12.08
N TYR A 121 -7.99 -2.60 12.63
CA TYR A 121 -8.23 -3.62 13.65
C TYR A 121 -7.93 -5.04 13.12
N TYR A 122 -8.50 -5.43 11.98
CA TYR A 122 -8.28 -6.77 11.43
C TYR A 122 -6.83 -7.00 11.00
N ARG A 123 -6.12 -5.97 10.51
CA ARG A 123 -4.67 -6.07 10.27
C ARG A 123 -3.90 -6.36 11.56
N ALA A 124 -4.20 -5.65 12.64
CA ALA A 124 -3.54 -5.90 13.93
C ALA A 124 -3.80 -7.32 14.45
N VAL A 125 -5.06 -7.76 14.41
CA VAL A 125 -5.46 -9.13 14.81
C VAL A 125 -4.73 -10.20 14.01
N LEU A 126 -4.66 -10.05 12.68
CA LEU A 126 -3.98 -10.99 11.79
C LEU A 126 -2.47 -11.00 12.05
N ILE A 127 -1.82 -9.84 12.16
CA ILE A 127 -0.39 -9.76 12.45
C ILE A 127 -0.08 -10.39 13.82
N ARG A 128 -0.86 -10.08 14.86
CA ARG A 128 -0.71 -10.65 16.20
C ARG A 128 -0.77 -12.18 16.15
N ALA A 129 -1.82 -12.72 15.50
CA ALA A 129 -2.00 -14.15 15.40
C ALA A 129 -0.86 -14.84 14.61
N TYR A 130 -0.39 -14.20 13.53
CA TYR A 130 0.74 -14.74 12.76
C TYR A 130 2.02 -14.79 13.58
N LEU A 131 2.37 -13.70 14.27
CA LEU A 131 3.59 -13.65 15.07
C LEU A 131 3.53 -14.53 16.32
N LYS A 132 2.33 -14.78 16.85
CA LYS A 132 2.15 -15.63 18.03
C LYS A 132 2.37 -17.12 17.72
N ASP A 133 1.73 -17.63 16.68
CA ASP A 133 1.71 -19.08 16.40
C ASP A 133 1.31 -19.41 14.95
N GLU A 134 1.67 -18.54 14.00
CA GLU A 134 1.31 -18.70 12.58
C GLU A 134 -0.21 -18.82 12.36
N MET A 135 -0.99 -18.15 13.24
CA MET A 135 -2.44 -18.12 13.25
C MET A 135 -3.13 -19.47 13.58
N THR A 136 -2.41 -20.43 14.15
CA THR A 136 -2.95 -21.73 14.52
C THR A 136 -3.99 -21.65 15.64
N SER A 137 -3.85 -20.71 16.58
CA SER A 137 -4.80 -20.54 17.69
C SER A 137 -6.01 -19.66 17.40
N MET A 138 -6.13 -19.06 16.20
CA MET A 138 -7.23 -18.14 15.90
C MET A 138 -8.58 -18.85 15.89
N ASP A 139 -9.54 -18.35 16.68
CA ASP A 139 -10.86 -18.95 16.85
C ASP A 139 -11.77 -18.79 15.61
N LYS A 140 -12.76 -19.68 15.49
CA LYS A 140 -13.68 -19.71 14.34
C LYS A 140 -14.54 -18.44 14.22
N ALA A 141 -14.91 -17.80 15.34
CA ALA A 141 -15.75 -16.61 15.31
C ALA A 141 -14.99 -15.40 14.77
N THR A 142 -13.72 -15.23 15.15
CA THR A 142 -12.83 -14.21 14.59
C THR A 142 -12.61 -14.42 13.09
N ARG A 143 -12.36 -15.67 12.66
CA ARG A 143 -12.24 -16.01 11.22
C ARG A 143 -13.50 -15.66 10.44
N ALA A 144 -14.68 -15.96 10.99
CA ALA A 144 -15.96 -15.66 10.36
C ALA A 144 -16.19 -14.14 10.21
N LYS A 145 -15.87 -13.33 11.24
CA LYS A 145 -15.96 -11.86 11.19
C LYS A 145 -15.03 -11.27 10.11
N ILE A 146 -13.80 -11.79 10.00
CA ILE A 146 -12.85 -11.38 8.96
C ILE A 146 -13.40 -11.71 7.57
N ASN A 147 -13.90 -12.93 7.35
CA ASN A 147 -14.49 -13.31 6.08
C ASN A 147 -15.70 -12.45 5.70
N GLN A 148 -16.59 -12.16 6.65
CA GLN A 148 -17.73 -11.27 6.45
C GLN A 148 -17.27 -9.88 6.02
N TYR A 149 -16.22 -9.35 6.64
CA TYR A 149 -15.66 -8.04 6.28
C TYR A 149 -15.06 -8.01 4.87
N ILE A 150 -14.32 -9.04 4.47
CA ILE A 150 -13.75 -9.11 3.10
C ILE A 150 -14.88 -9.16 2.05
N TYR A 151 -15.89 -10.00 2.28
CA TYR A 151 -16.90 -10.32 1.27
C TYR A 151 -18.23 -9.58 1.46
N GLN A 152 -18.23 -8.49 2.23
CA GLN A 152 -19.43 -7.66 2.44
C GLN A 152 -19.92 -6.96 1.17
N LYS A 153 -19.07 -6.83 0.14
CA LYS A 153 -19.40 -6.26 -1.18
C LYS A 153 -19.09 -7.27 -2.27
N ASP A 154 -19.92 -7.32 -3.32
CA ASP A 154 -19.71 -8.21 -4.47
C ASP A 154 -18.41 -7.91 -5.23
N ASN A 155 -18.05 -6.63 -5.31
CA ASN A 155 -16.84 -6.14 -5.99
C ASN A 155 -15.59 -6.14 -5.11
N TRP A 156 -15.52 -6.99 -4.08
CA TRP A 156 -14.40 -7.07 -3.12
C TRP A 156 -13.01 -7.16 -3.76
N VAL A 157 -12.90 -7.74 -4.97
CA VAL A 157 -11.63 -7.84 -5.71
C VAL A 157 -11.06 -6.48 -6.12
N THR A 158 -11.88 -5.42 -6.13
CA THR A 158 -11.44 -4.04 -6.39
C THR A 158 -11.32 -3.20 -5.13
N ASP A 159 -11.81 -3.70 -4.00
CA ASP A 159 -11.80 -3.00 -2.74
C ASP A 159 -10.42 -3.14 -2.08
N ASN A 160 -9.79 -1.99 -1.85
CA ASN A 160 -8.44 -1.88 -1.32
C ASN A 160 -8.27 -2.59 0.03
N GLU A 161 -9.26 -2.44 0.91
CA GLU A 161 -9.23 -2.98 2.26
C GLU A 161 -9.48 -4.49 2.23
N ALA A 162 -10.49 -4.91 1.46
CA ALA A 162 -10.83 -6.31 1.30
C ALA A 162 -9.68 -7.14 0.72
N LEU A 163 -9.02 -6.67 -0.35
CA LEU A 163 -7.84 -7.35 -0.91
C LEU A 163 -6.69 -7.46 0.09
N THR A 164 -6.46 -6.40 0.87
CA THR A 164 -5.38 -6.38 1.87
C THR A 164 -5.65 -7.39 2.99
N ILE A 165 -6.88 -7.42 3.50
CA ILE A 165 -7.27 -8.38 4.54
C ILE A 165 -7.28 -9.80 3.98
N PHE A 166 -7.81 -10.03 2.77
CA PHE A 166 -7.77 -11.33 2.10
C PHE A 166 -6.34 -11.87 2.00
N GLY A 167 -5.40 -11.06 1.51
CA GLY A 167 -3.99 -11.44 1.42
C GLY A 167 -3.39 -11.81 2.78
N ASN A 168 -3.77 -11.10 3.85
CA ASN A 168 -3.26 -11.37 5.19
C ASN A 168 -3.96 -12.57 5.86
N SER A 169 -5.20 -12.90 5.49
CA SER A 169 -5.98 -13.98 6.09
C SER A 169 -5.87 -15.32 5.36
N MET A 170 -5.04 -15.43 4.32
CA MET A 170 -4.90 -16.68 3.57
C MET A 170 -4.51 -17.89 4.44
N PRO A 171 -3.57 -17.79 5.40
CA PRO A 171 -3.18 -18.93 6.24
C PRO A 171 -4.36 -19.54 7.02
N ILE A 172 -5.35 -18.73 7.39
CA ILE A 172 -6.52 -19.14 8.20
C ILE A 172 -7.76 -19.48 7.38
N SER A 173 -7.73 -19.24 6.07
CA SER A 173 -8.87 -19.46 5.17
C SER A 173 -9.14 -20.95 4.98
N ASP A 174 -10.40 -21.28 4.76
CA ASP A 174 -10.77 -22.60 4.26
C ASP A 174 -10.12 -22.83 2.87
N PRO A 175 -9.52 -24.00 2.59
CA PRO A 175 -8.80 -24.25 1.34
C PRO A 175 -9.65 -24.04 0.08
N ASP A 176 -10.89 -24.51 0.06
CA ASP A 176 -11.77 -24.42 -1.12
C ASP A 176 -12.18 -22.96 -1.34
N ILE A 177 -12.49 -22.24 -0.26
CA ILE A 177 -12.74 -20.80 -0.32
C ILE A 177 -11.50 -20.06 -0.82
N LEU A 178 -10.32 -20.35 -0.27
CA LEU A 178 -9.06 -19.71 -0.67
C LEU A 178 -8.79 -19.89 -2.16
N ILE A 179 -8.91 -21.11 -2.67
CA ILE A 179 -8.75 -21.44 -4.10
C ILE A 179 -9.78 -20.67 -4.95
N ALA A 180 -11.06 -20.74 -4.59
CA ALA A 180 -12.12 -20.07 -5.34
C ALA A 180 -11.90 -18.54 -5.40
N ARG A 181 -11.43 -17.94 -4.31
CA ARG A 181 -11.18 -16.49 -4.20
C ARG A 181 -9.93 -16.07 -4.93
N MET A 182 -8.84 -16.85 -4.85
CA MET A 182 -7.64 -16.59 -5.64
C MET A 182 -7.92 -16.67 -7.14
N GLY A 183 -8.74 -17.64 -7.58
CA GLY A 183 -9.18 -17.70 -8.98
C GLY A 183 -9.96 -16.46 -9.44
N LYS A 184 -10.73 -15.81 -8.55
CA LYS A 184 -11.38 -14.51 -8.86
C LYS A 184 -10.34 -13.39 -9.01
N VAL A 185 -9.33 -13.33 -8.14
CA VAL A 185 -8.24 -12.34 -8.22
C VAL A 185 -7.49 -12.48 -9.54
N LEU A 186 -7.04 -13.69 -9.89
CA LEU A 186 -6.28 -13.95 -11.12
C LEU A 186 -7.08 -13.58 -12.38
N ARG A 187 -8.37 -13.92 -12.43
CA ARG A 187 -9.23 -13.57 -13.57
C ARG A 187 -9.42 -12.06 -13.71
N TYR A 188 -9.64 -11.35 -12.60
CA TYR A 188 -9.85 -9.90 -12.63
C TYR A 188 -8.57 -9.16 -13.03
N TYR A 189 -7.42 -9.60 -12.53
CA TYR A 189 -6.14 -8.94 -12.72
C TYR A 189 -5.25 -9.60 -13.77
N LYS A 190 -5.80 -10.35 -14.73
CA LYS A 190 -5.01 -11.12 -15.73
C LYS A 190 -3.98 -10.30 -16.53
N ASN A 191 -4.18 -8.99 -16.64
CA ASN A 191 -3.29 -8.04 -17.32
C ASN A 191 -2.75 -7.01 -16.30
N LEU A 192 -2.13 -7.49 -15.22
CA LEU A 192 -1.73 -6.68 -14.07
C LEU A 192 -0.76 -5.56 -14.45
N GLU A 193 0.08 -5.77 -15.45
CA GLU A 193 1.05 -4.82 -16.02
C GLU A 193 0.41 -3.54 -16.56
N ASN A 194 -0.88 -3.61 -16.95
CA ASN A 194 -1.63 -2.45 -17.44
C ASN A 194 -2.38 -1.70 -16.32
N CYS A 195 -2.37 -2.22 -15.09
CA CYS A 195 -3.00 -1.56 -13.95
C CYS A 195 -2.10 -0.46 -13.36
N PRO A 196 -2.67 0.54 -12.66
CA PRO A 196 -1.87 1.52 -11.92
C PRO A 196 -0.92 0.86 -10.92
N ALA A 197 0.25 1.46 -10.70
CA ALA A 197 1.29 0.90 -9.83
C ALA A 197 0.82 0.55 -8.40
N THR A 198 -0.17 1.29 -7.89
CA THR A 198 -0.81 1.01 -6.60
C THR A 198 -1.55 -0.32 -6.57
N PHE A 199 -2.24 -0.69 -7.65
CA PHE A 199 -2.89 -1.99 -7.81
C PHE A 199 -1.85 -3.08 -8.04
N GLN A 200 -0.86 -2.85 -8.91
CA GLN A 200 0.27 -3.77 -9.12
C GLN A 200 0.94 -4.19 -7.80
N ARG A 201 1.26 -3.21 -6.94
CA ARG A 201 1.86 -3.47 -5.63
C ARG A 201 0.95 -4.27 -4.70
N ARG A 202 -0.34 -3.97 -4.68
CA ARG A 202 -1.28 -4.68 -3.80
C ARG A 202 -1.52 -6.10 -4.27
N VAL A 203 -1.83 -6.30 -5.55
CA VAL A 203 -2.13 -7.62 -6.12
C VAL A 203 -0.89 -8.51 -6.08
N SER A 204 0.30 -7.99 -6.39
CA SER A 204 1.54 -8.78 -6.23
C SER A 204 1.83 -9.18 -4.78
N THR A 205 1.41 -8.38 -3.80
CA THR A 205 1.48 -8.76 -2.38
C THR A 205 0.51 -9.88 -2.05
N VAL A 206 -0.73 -9.80 -2.54
CA VAL A 206 -1.72 -10.90 -2.43
C VAL A 206 -1.17 -12.18 -3.07
N CYS A 207 -0.55 -12.07 -4.24
CA CYS A 207 0.06 -13.20 -4.96
C CYS A 207 1.20 -13.84 -4.16
N VAL A 208 2.13 -13.04 -3.61
CA VAL A 208 3.22 -13.58 -2.77
C VAL A 208 2.68 -14.26 -1.51
N ASN A 209 1.68 -13.68 -0.85
CA ASN A 209 1.05 -14.31 0.31
C ASN A 209 0.35 -15.62 -0.05
N TYR A 210 -0.24 -15.68 -1.26
CA TYR A 210 -0.83 -16.91 -1.78
C TYR A 210 0.23 -17.99 -2.00
N LEU A 211 1.33 -17.66 -2.67
CA LEU A 211 2.43 -18.61 -2.90
C LEU A 211 2.99 -19.16 -1.59
N TYR A 212 3.24 -18.29 -0.61
CA TYR A 212 3.68 -18.72 0.71
C TYR A 212 2.66 -19.63 1.40
N THR A 213 1.39 -19.23 1.42
CA THR A 213 0.32 -20.04 2.05
C THR A 213 0.16 -21.39 1.36
N ALA A 214 0.13 -21.40 0.03
CA ALA A 214 -0.08 -22.58 -0.78
C ALA A 214 1.09 -23.56 -0.66
N LEU A 215 2.33 -23.09 -0.75
CA LEU A 215 3.52 -23.95 -0.78
C LEU A 215 4.07 -24.29 0.61
N CYS A 216 4.08 -23.33 1.54
CA CYS A 216 4.71 -23.52 2.85
C CYS A 216 3.72 -24.07 3.89
N ILE A 217 2.47 -23.58 3.89
CA ILE A 217 1.51 -23.87 4.96
C ILE A 217 0.54 -25.00 4.58
N ARG A 218 -0.14 -24.87 3.42
CA ARG A 218 -1.33 -25.68 3.09
C ARG A 218 -1.07 -26.80 2.08
N LYS A 219 0.08 -26.78 1.38
CA LYS A 219 0.44 -27.73 0.31
C LYS A 219 -0.61 -27.80 -0.81
N ILE A 220 -1.09 -26.63 -1.23
CA ILE A 220 -2.04 -26.45 -2.34
C ILE A 220 -1.24 -26.16 -3.63
N ASP A 221 -1.52 -26.88 -4.71
CA ASP A 221 -0.88 -26.63 -6.02
C ASP A 221 -1.72 -25.74 -6.96
N LYS A 222 -3.05 -25.74 -6.78
CA LYS A 222 -3.97 -24.99 -7.65
C LYS A 222 -3.55 -23.53 -7.72
N TYR A 223 -3.53 -22.94 -8.92
CA TYR A 223 -3.18 -21.53 -9.18
C TYR A 223 -1.76 -21.10 -8.82
N VAL A 224 -0.87 -21.98 -8.33
CA VAL A 224 0.51 -21.59 -7.98
C VAL A 224 1.27 -21.07 -9.20
N SER A 225 1.24 -21.82 -10.30
CA SER A 225 1.93 -21.46 -11.53
C SER A 225 1.36 -20.20 -12.18
N GLU A 226 0.03 -20.06 -12.20
CA GLU A 226 -0.66 -18.87 -12.69
C GLU A 226 -0.34 -17.63 -11.84
N THR A 227 -0.20 -17.81 -10.52
CA THR A 227 0.18 -16.74 -9.60
C THR A 227 1.62 -16.27 -9.84
N MET A 228 2.56 -17.20 -10.03
CA MET A 228 3.94 -16.87 -10.40
C MET A 228 3.98 -16.13 -11.75
N ALA A 229 3.30 -16.65 -12.76
CA ALA A 229 3.22 -16.04 -14.08
C ALA A 229 2.65 -14.62 -14.03
N LEU A 230 1.64 -14.37 -13.20
CA LEU A 230 1.07 -13.04 -13.03
C LEU A 230 2.07 -12.04 -12.40
N ILE A 231 2.85 -12.46 -11.40
CA ILE A 231 3.90 -11.60 -10.83
C ILE A 231 4.97 -11.29 -11.89
N ARG A 232 5.27 -12.24 -12.78
CA ARG A 232 6.26 -12.08 -13.86
C ARG A 232 5.84 -11.09 -14.95
N THR A 233 4.59 -10.65 -15.01
CA THR A 233 4.19 -9.58 -15.95
C THR A 233 4.58 -8.19 -15.46
N LEU A 234 4.91 -8.04 -14.16
CA LEU A 234 5.28 -6.75 -13.59
C LEU A 234 6.60 -6.23 -14.17
N PRO A 235 6.76 -4.88 -14.27
CA PRO A 235 8.03 -4.28 -14.65
C PRO A 235 9.19 -4.76 -13.77
N PHE A 236 10.31 -5.11 -14.40
CA PHE A 236 11.54 -5.45 -13.69
C PHE A 236 12.30 -4.18 -13.31
N ASP A 237 11.80 -3.49 -12.29
CA ASP A 237 12.44 -2.32 -11.69
C ASP A 237 12.51 -2.42 -10.17
N ASP A 238 13.10 -1.42 -9.55
CA ASP A 238 13.29 -1.31 -8.10
C ASP A 238 11.97 -1.37 -7.30
N ARG A 239 10.83 -1.02 -7.91
CA ARG A 239 9.52 -1.04 -7.26
C ARG A 239 9.00 -2.46 -7.03
N PHE A 240 9.36 -3.40 -7.91
CA PHE A 240 8.85 -4.78 -7.89
C PHE A 240 9.93 -5.85 -7.71
N GLY A 241 11.22 -5.48 -7.78
CA GLY A 241 12.34 -6.42 -7.69
C GLY A 241 12.25 -7.41 -6.53
N LEU A 242 11.87 -6.96 -5.33
CA LEU A 242 11.72 -7.86 -4.18
C LEU A 242 10.61 -8.91 -4.37
N LYS A 243 9.48 -8.55 -5.00
CA LYS A 243 8.40 -9.49 -5.30
C LYS A 243 8.84 -10.53 -6.33
N ILE A 244 9.62 -10.10 -7.31
CA ILE A 244 10.19 -10.97 -8.35
C ILE A 244 11.20 -11.94 -7.74
N LEU A 245 12.09 -11.48 -6.85
CA LEU A 245 13.02 -12.34 -6.12
C LEU A 245 12.30 -13.39 -5.26
N ILE A 246 11.28 -12.98 -4.49
CA ILE A 246 10.48 -13.93 -3.71
C ILE A 246 9.78 -14.96 -4.62
N THR A 247 9.31 -14.54 -5.80
CA THR A 247 8.70 -15.44 -6.77
C THR A 247 9.72 -16.44 -7.32
N GLN A 248 10.94 -16.00 -7.62
CA GLN A 248 12.04 -16.88 -8.01
C GLN A 248 12.31 -17.96 -6.95
N TYR A 249 12.34 -17.58 -5.68
CA TYR A 249 12.51 -18.54 -4.59
C TYR A 249 11.46 -19.66 -4.61
N PHE A 250 10.19 -19.33 -4.84
CA PHE A 250 9.12 -20.32 -4.93
C PHE A 250 9.17 -21.16 -6.21
N GLU A 251 9.61 -20.59 -7.33
CA GLU A 251 9.87 -21.36 -8.57
C GLU A 251 10.99 -22.39 -8.36
N ASP A 252 12.08 -21.98 -7.70
CA ASP A 252 13.21 -22.87 -7.37
C ASP A 252 12.78 -23.95 -6.37
N MET A 253 11.92 -23.61 -5.41
CA MET A 253 11.29 -24.58 -4.51
C MET A 253 10.48 -25.63 -5.27
N LYS A 254 9.66 -25.24 -6.26
CA LYS A 254 8.93 -26.22 -7.10
C LYS A 254 9.84 -27.11 -7.93
N LYS A 255 11.00 -26.59 -8.36
CA LYS A 255 12.02 -27.35 -9.10
C LYS A 255 12.90 -28.22 -8.20
N GLY A 256 12.85 -28.04 -6.88
CA GLY A 256 13.75 -28.68 -5.93
C GLY A 256 15.18 -28.14 -5.97
N ASP A 257 15.40 -26.95 -6.54
CA ASP A 257 16.72 -26.33 -6.66
C ASP A 257 17.15 -25.67 -5.35
N LYS A 258 17.58 -26.51 -4.40
CA LYS A 258 18.03 -26.06 -3.08
C LYS A 258 19.23 -25.10 -3.14
N LYS A 259 20.05 -25.19 -4.19
CA LYS A 259 21.23 -24.33 -4.35
C LYS A 259 20.82 -22.90 -4.66
N SER A 260 19.96 -22.71 -5.66
CA SER A 260 19.43 -21.39 -6.03
C SER A 260 18.62 -20.77 -4.89
N MET A 261 17.80 -21.59 -4.20
CA MET A 261 17.07 -21.17 -3.00
C MET A 261 18.01 -20.61 -1.92
N GLN A 262 19.11 -21.31 -1.62
CA GLN A 262 20.06 -20.88 -0.60
C GLN A 262 20.82 -19.62 -1.04
N GLN A 263 21.26 -19.54 -2.30
CA GLN A 263 21.92 -18.36 -2.85
C GLN A 263 21.06 -17.11 -2.72
N LEU A 264 19.76 -17.21 -3.00
CA LEU A 264 18.83 -16.09 -2.85
C LEU A 264 18.70 -15.66 -1.38
N LYS A 265 18.58 -16.62 -0.46
CA LYS A 265 18.56 -16.33 0.99
C LYS A 265 19.83 -15.62 1.44
N ASP A 266 20.99 -16.02 0.92
CA ASP A 266 22.26 -15.38 1.25
C ASP A 266 22.34 -13.95 0.71
N VAL A 267 21.90 -13.70 -0.53
CA VAL A 267 21.80 -12.33 -1.07
C VAL A 267 20.92 -11.45 -0.18
N LEU A 268 19.76 -11.95 0.25
CA LEU A 268 18.87 -11.21 1.15
C LEU A 268 19.53 -10.90 2.49
N ARG A 269 20.27 -11.85 3.09
CA ARG A 269 21.00 -11.61 4.35
C ARG A 269 22.08 -10.55 4.18
N HIS A 270 22.88 -10.61 3.11
CA HIS A 270 23.92 -9.61 2.84
C HIS A 270 23.33 -8.21 2.61
N ALA A 271 22.12 -8.13 2.05
CA ALA A 271 21.39 -6.87 1.89
C ALA A 271 20.70 -6.36 3.18
N GLY A 272 20.87 -7.04 4.33
CA GLY A 272 20.24 -6.68 5.60
C GLY A 272 18.79 -7.18 5.77
N LEU A 273 18.27 -7.95 4.82
CA LEU A 273 16.92 -8.53 4.83
C LEU A 273 16.89 -9.91 5.54
N THR A 274 17.69 -10.09 6.59
CA THR A 274 17.86 -11.37 7.30
C THR A 274 16.54 -11.96 7.81
N LYS A 275 15.63 -11.13 8.33
CA LYS A 275 14.32 -11.59 8.83
C LYS A 275 13.46 -12.16 7.70
N LEU A 276 13.50 -11.56 6.52
CA LEU A 276 12.81 -12.10 5.34
C LEU A 276 13.47 -13.40 4.86
N ALA A 277 14.80 -13.43 4.77
CA ALA A 277 15.54 -14.61 4.37
C ALA A 277 15.27 -15.83 5.27
N ASN A 278 15.03 -15.61 6.56
CA ASN A 278 14.70 -16.68 7.50
C ASN A 278 13.25 -17.19 7.38
N ARG A 279 12.33 -16.36 6.85
CA ARG A 279 10.92 -16.74 6.61
C ARG A 279 10.71 -17.50 5.30
N LEU A 280 11.58 -17.28 4.32
CA LEU A 280 11.61 -18.04 3.06
C LEU A 280 12.26 -19.39 3.31
#